data_AF-A0A837IE97-F1
#
_entry.id   AF-A0A837IE97-F1
#
_cell.length_a   1.000
_cell.length_b   1.000
_cell.length_c   1.000
_cell.angle_alpha   90.00
_cell.angle_beta   90.00
_cell.angle_gamma   90.00
#
_symmetry.space_group_name_H-M   'P 1'
#
loop_
_entity.id
_entity.type
_entity.pdbx_description
1 polymer ?
#
loop_
_entity_poly.entity_id
_entity_poly.type
_entity_poly.pdbx_seq_one_letter_code
_entity_poly.pdbx_strand_id
1 'polypeptide(L)' 'MRNKDKLMVGKVLIYASIGSVLLAFMGSFGTDLWLASTQWMLVGLTLAIWGVFVLIEAQFKIR' A
#
# COMPACT_ATOMS: atom_id res chain seq x y z
N MET A 1 -4.23 2.33 -19.27
CA MET A 1 -3.35 3.30 -18.58
C MET A 1 -1.98 3.25 -19.22
N ARG A 2 -1.31 4.39 -19.44
CA ARG A 2 0.04 4.41 -20.05
C ARG A 2 1.05 3.89 -19.02
N ASN A 3 2.16 3.28 -19.46
CA ASN A 3 3.15 2.71 -18.53
C ASN A 3 3.73 3.74 -17.54
N LYS A 4 3.85 5.01 -17.97
CA LYS A 4 4.26 6.12 -17.07
C LYS A 4 3.27 6.33 -15.93
N ASP A 5 1.97 6.26 -16.23
CA ASP A 5 0.90 6.41 -15.25
C ASP A 5 0.88 5.21 -14.30
N LYS A 6 1.01 3.99 -14.84
CA LYS A 6 1.12 2.77 -14.01
C LYS A 6 2.31 2.86 -13.05
N LEU A 7 3.46 3.35 -13.51
CA LEU A 7 4.64 3.51 -12.66
C LEU A 7 4.43 4.54 -11.54
N MET A 8 3.71 5.63 -11.83
CA MET A 8 3.32 6.62 -10.82
C MET A 8 2.34 6.01 -9.80
N VAL A 9 1.27 5.36 -10.28
CA VAL A 9 0.25 4.72 -9.44
C VAL A 9 0.90 3.68 -8.53
N GLY A 10 1.74 2.81 -9.07
CA GLY A 10 2.45 1.80 -8.30
C GLY A 10 3.31 2.39 -7.18
N LYS A 11 4.06 3.46 -7.46
CA LYS A 11 4.83 4.18 -6.42
C LYS A 11 3.94 4.81 -5.35
N VAL A 12 2.84 5.45 -5.74
CA VAL A 12 1.88 6.04 -4.80
C VAL A 12 1.30 4.96 -3.88
N LEU A 13 0.92 3.80 -4.42
CA LEU A 13 0.40 2.68 -3.64
C LEU A 13 1.43 2.17 -2.62
N ILE A 14 2.71 2.06 -3.00
CA ILE A 14 3.80 1.69 -2.08
C ILE A 14 4.00 2.76 -0.99
N TYR A 15 4.03 4.04 -1.33
CA TYR A 15 4.17 5.09 -0.32
C TYR A 15 2.97 5.15 0.63
N ALA A 16 1.77 4.95 0.10
CA ALA A 16 0.55 4.85 0.91
C ALA A 16 0.58 3.61 1.82
N SER A 17 1.12 2.46 1.36
CA SER A 17 1.26 1.29 2.22
C SER A 17 2.21 1.53 3.39
N ILE A 18 3.32 2.24 3.15
CA ILE A 18 4.24 2.67 4.23
C ILE A 18 3.50 3.57 5.22
N GLY A 19 2.71 4.53 4.73
CA GLY A 19 1.86 5.37 5.57
C GLY A 19 0.89 4.56 6.43
N SER A 20 0.23 3.55 5.85
CA SER A 20 -0.65 2.64 6.60
C SER A 20 0.09 1.85 7.69
N VAL A 21 1.33 1.42 7.45
CA VAL A 21 2.14 0.76 8.49
C VAL A 21 2.44 1.72 9.65
N LEU A 22 2.74 2.99 9.36
CA LEU A 22 2.94 4.01 10.40
C LEU A 22 1.65 4.25 11.20
N LEU A 23 0.49 4.31 10.54
CA LEU A 23 -0.81 4.44 11.19
C LEU A 23 -1.17 3.21 12.03
N ALA A 24 -0.82 2.01 11.56
CA ALA A 24 -0.97 0.78 12.33
C ALA A 24 -0.10 0.80 13.59
N PHE A 25 1.15 1.25 13.46
CA PHE A 25 2.04 1.44 14.60
C PHE A 25 1.48 2.47 15.59
N MET A 26 1.03 3.63 15.13
CA MET A 26 0.38 4.63 16.00
C MET A 26 -0.88 4.09 16.68
N GLY A 27 -1.71 3.33 15.95
CA GLY A 27 -2.89 2.66 16.48
C GLY A 27 -2.58 1.70 17.62
N SER A 28 -1.36 1.15 17.67
CA SER A 28 -0.94 0.22 18.72
C SER A 28 -0.66 0.89 20.08
N PHE A 29 -0.57 2.22 20.13
CA PHE A 29 -0.47 2.98 21.38
C PHE A 29 -1.82 3.45 21.91
N GLY A 30 -2.90 3.25 21.15
CA GLY A 30 -4.25 3.63 21.52
C GLY A 30 -4.93 2.64 22.47
N THR A 31 -6.05 3.07 23.05
CA THR A 31 -6.92 2.20 23.86
C THR A 31 -7.60 1.12 23.04
N ASP A 32 -7.86 1.39 21.75
CA ASP A 32 -8.39 0.43 20.78
C ASP A 32 -7.26 -0.14 19.90
N LEU A 33 -6.37 -0.86 20.57
CA LEU A 33 -5.16 -1.46 20.01
C LEU A 33 -5.44 -2.39 18.84
N TRP A 34 -6.54 -3.16 18.94
CA TRP A 34 -6.86 -4.21 17.98
C TRP A 34 -7.52 -3.64 16.73
N LEU A 35 -8.56 -2.80 16.89
CA LEU A 35 -9.35 -2.39 15.75
C LEU A 35 -8.57 -1.44 14.83
N ALA A 36 -7.94 -0.40 15.39
CA ALA A 36 -7.21 0.58 14.59
C ALA A 36 -5.97 -0.04 13.92
N SER A 37 -5.15 -0.77 14.68
CA SER A 37 -3.88 -1.30 14.16
C SER A 37 -4.07 -2.35 13.08
N THR A 38 -5.02 -3.28 13.27
CA THR A 38 -5.26 -4.36 12.30
C THR A 38 -5.93 -3.84 11.02
N GLN A 39 -6.79 -2.83 11.11
CA GLN A 39 -7.39 -2.17 9.94
C GLN A 39 -6.33 -1.51 9.06
N TRP A 40 -5.46 -0.69 9.66
CA TRP A 40 -4.38 -0.05 8.91
C TRP A 40 -3.39 -1.07 8.35
N MET A 41 -3.13 -2.17 9.05
CA MET A 41 -2.31 -3.27 8.55
C MET A 41 -2.91 -3.93 7.30
N LEU A 42 -4.22 -4.20 7.29
CA LEU A 42 -4.93 -4.79 6.14
C LEU A 42 -4.93 -3.86 4.93
N VAL A 43 -5.15 -2.56 5.15
CA VAL A 43 -5.08 -1.54 4.09
C VAL A 43 -3.65 -1.47 3.54
N GLY A 44 -2.64 -1.44 4.42
CA GLY A 44 -1.23 -1.43 4.03
C GLY A 44 -0.85 -2.64 3.18
N LEU A 45 -1.25 -3.85 3.59
CA LEU A 45 -1.01 -5.09 2.84
C LEU A 45 -1.62 -5.03 1.43
N THR A 46 -2.88 -4.58 1.34
CA THR A 46 -3.60 -4.47 0.08
C THR A 46 -2.92 -3.48 -0.88
N LEU A 47 -2.56 -2.30 -0.37
CA LEU A 47 -1.86 -1.28 -1.14
C LEU A 47 -0.49 -1.76 -1.62
N ALA A 48 0.26 -2.47 -0.77
CA ALA A 48 1.57 -3.02 -1.13
C ALA A 48 1.46 -4.05 -2.25
N ILE A 49 0.53 -5.02 -2.13
CA ILE A 49 0.32 -6.06 -3.15
C ILE A 49 -0.05 -5.43 -4.49
N TRP A 50 -1.02 -4.50 -4.50
CA TRP A 50 -1.43 -3.82 -5.73
C TRP A 50 -0.33 -2.91 -6.29
N GLY A 51 0.43 -2.23 -5.44
CA GLY A 51 1.56 -1.41 -5.84
C GLY A 51 2.62 -2.21 -6.58
N VAL A 52 3.01 -3.36 -6.02
CA VAL A 52 3.95 -4.30 -6.66
C VAL A 52 3.39 -4.84 -7.97
N PHE A 53 2.13 -5.29 -7.98
CA PHE A 53 1.49 -5.81 -9.19
C PHE A 53 1.51 -4.79 -10.34
N VAL A 54 1.08 -3.55 -10.07
CA VAL A 54 1.04 -2.49 -11.09
C VAL A 54 2.45 -2.10 -11.56
N LEU A 55 3.45 -2.12 -10.68
CA LEU A 55 4.85 -1.89 -11.06
C LEU A 55 5.37 -3.00 -11.97
N ILE A 56 5.04 -4.26 -11.68
CA ILE A 56 5.40 -5.41 -12.52
C ILE A 56 4.77 -5.26 -13.91
N GLU A 57 3.48 -4.94 -14.00
CA GLU A 57 2.83 -4.69 -15.29
C GLU A 57 3.51 -3.54 -16.08
N ALA A 58 3.90 -2.47 -15.39
CA ALA A 58 4.54 -1.31 -16.02
C ALA A 58 5.94 -1.62 -16.56
N GLN A 59 6.73 -2.43 -15.84
CA GLN A 59 8.12 -2.74 -16.20
C GLN A 59 8.22 -3.91 -17.19
N PHE A 60 7.48 -4.99 -16.95
CA PHE A 60 7.58 -6.21 -17.75
C PHE A 60 6.61 -6.24 -18.94
N LYS A 61 5.76 -5.20 -19.10
CA LYS A 61 4.75 -5.11 -20.17
C LYS A 61 3.83 -6.34 -20.24
N ILE A 62 3.60 -6.98 -19.09
CA ILE A 62 2.63 -8.07 -18.98
C ILE A 62 1.27 -7.44 -19.28
N ARG A 63 0.60 -7.98 -20.31
CA ARG A 63 -0.69 -7.49 -20.81
C ARG A 63 -1.83 -8.20 -20.12
#